data_AF-A0A7C4MD28-F1
#
_entry.id   AF-A0A7C4MD28-F1
#
_cell.length_a   1.000
_cell.length_b   1.000
_cell.length_c   1.000
_cell.angle_alpha   90.00
_cell.angle_beta   90.00
_cell.angle_gamma   90.00
#
_symmetry.space_group_name_H-M   'P 1'
#
loop_
_entity.id
_entity.type
_entity.pdbx_description
1 polymer ?
#
loop_
_entity_poly.entity_id
_entity_poly.type
_entity_poly.pdbx_seq_one_letter_code
_entity_poly.pdbx_strand_id
1 'polypeptide(L)'
;MAQRITHIIFALALSYYILGNFAFWLDILLLGFSSFLGAVLPDLDIKFGHRALMHNIFVPAFTFILLTFALKYFFGSPNFFVISVSYLIGFLSHILLDLFTGGVSLFYPIACKRFTLFKIKYDNPVFNFTIIFLALILCYLKIKALF
;
A
#
# COMPACT_ATOMS: atom_id res chain seq x y z
N MET A 1 10.74 1.30 13.08
CA MET A 1 9.35 1.11 13.58
C MET A 1 8.44 2.24 13.10
N ALA A 2 8.86 3.50 13.25
CA ALA A 2 8.12 4.66 12.76
C ALA A 2 7.79 4.56 11.26
N GLN A 3 8.75 4.17 10.42
CA GLN A 3 8.51 4.04 8.98
C GLN A 3 7.36 3.09 8.61
N ARG A 4 7.31 1.90 9.22
CA ARG A 4 6.25 0.91 8.95
C ARG A 4 4.86 1.46 9.29
N ILE A 5 4.76 2.18 10.41
CA ILE A 5 3.52 2.86 10.81
C ILE A 5 3.16 3.92 9.78
N THR A 6 4.14 4.73 9.33
CA THR A 6 3.95 5.73 8.26
C THR A 6 3.40 5.09 6.98
N HIS A 7 3.95 3.95 6.55
CA HIS A 7 3.52 3.27 5.31
C HIS A 7 2.07 2.80 5.42
N ILE A 8 1.71 2.21 6.57
CA ILE A 8 0.33 1.76 6.85
C ILE A 8 -0.63 2.96 6.87
N ILE A 9 -0.31 4.02 7.61
CA ILE A 9 -1.17 5.21 7.71
C ILE A 9 -1.38 5.84 6.33
N PHE A 10 -0.30 5.99 5.56
CA PHE A 10 -0.37 6.56 4.23
C PHE A 10 -1.20 5.69 3.27
N ALA A 11 -0.99 4.37 3.29
CA ALA A 11 -1.75 3.41 2.48
C ALA A 11 -3.26 3.47 2.78
N LEU A 12 -3.64 3.54 4.06
CA LEU A 12 -5.04 3.64 4.48
C LEU A 12 -5.67 4.96 4.00
N ALA A 13 -4.99 6.08 4.24
CA ALA A 13 -5.48 7.40 3.85
C ALA A 13 -5.62 7.54 2.33
N LEU A 14 -4.60 7.11 1.57
CA LEU A 14 -4.59 7.16 0.11
C LEU A 14 -5.70 6.29 -0.47
N SER A 15 -5.89 5.08 0.04
CA SER A 15 -6.96 4.19 -0.41
C SER A 15 -8.35 4.77 -0.12
N TYR A 16 -8.57 5.29 1.09
CA TYR A 16 -9.83 5.93 1.45
C TYR A 16 -10.13 7.17 0.59
N TYR A 17 -9.11 8.01 0.34
CA TYR A 17 -9.24 9.18 -0.52
C TYR A 17 -9.71 8.81 -1.94
N ILE A 18 -9.01 7.87 -2.58
CA ILE A 18 -9.26 7.46 -3.97
C ILE A 18 -10.57 6.67 -4.09
N LEU A 19 -10.76 5.66 -3.24
CA LEU A 19 -11.80 4.66 -3.42
C LEU A 19 -13.04 4.87 -2.55
N GLY A 20 -12.99 5.75 -1.56
CA GLY A 20 -14.08 5.89 -0.57
C GLY A 20 -15.44 6.30 -1.15
N ASN A 21 -15.49 6.83 -2.39
CA ASN A 21 -16.78 7.15 -3.05
C ASN A 21 -17.46 5.92 -3.68
N PHE A 22 -16.70 4.85 -3.91
CA PHE A 22 -17.17 3.63 -4.55
C PHE A 22 -17.54 2.54 -3.54
N ALA A 23 -17.50 2.87 -2.24
CA ALA A 23 -17.63 1.94 -1.13
C ALA A 23 -18.84 2.31 -0.27
N PHE A 24 -19.70 1.35 0.04
CA PHE A 24 -20.72 1.53 1.09
C PHE A 24 -20.06 1.44 2.48
N TRP A 25 -20.80 1.79 3.53
CA TRP A 25 -20.28 1.83 4.91
C TRP A 25 -19.58 0.55 5.36
N LEU A 26 -20.11 -0.63 5.02
CA LEU A 26 -19.50 -1.93 5.31
C LEU A 26 -18.22 -2.18 4.50
N ASP A 27 -18.15 -1.63 3.29
CA ASP A 27 -16.99 -1.76 2.42
C ASP A 27 -15.82 -0.91 2.90
N ILE A 28 -16.04 0.18 3.64
CA ILE A 28 -14.96 1.06 4.14
C ILE A 28 -14.03 0.30 5.09
N LEU A 29 -14.57 -0.53 5.99
CA LEU A 29 -13.76 -1.36 6.88
C LEU A 29 -12.96 -2.40 6.10
N LEU A 30 -13.59 -3.02 5.11
CA LEU A 30 -12.94 -4.03 4.27
C LEU A 30 -11.89 -3.40 3.35
N LEU A 31 -12.11 -2.18 2.88
CA LEU A 31 -11.15 -1.34 2.17
C LEU A 31 -9.93 -1.08 3.04
N GLY A 32 -10.14 -0.63 4.28
CA GLY A 32 -9.07 -0.38 5.24
C GLY A 32 -8.27 -1.64 5.51
N PHE A 33 -8.95 -2.76 5.78
CA PHE A 33 -8.30 -4.04 6.01
C PHE A 33 -7.48 -4.50 4.79
N SER A 34 -8.05 -4.38 3.60
CA SER A 34 -7.40 -4.75 2.33
C SER A 34 -6.14 -3.91 2.06
N SER A 35 -6.21 -2.59 2.25
CA SER A 35 -5.06 -1.69 2.13
C SER A 35 -3.99 -1.99 3.18
N PHE A 36 -4.39 -2.26 4.43
CA PHE A 36 -3.48 -2.69 5.50
C PHE A 36 -2.73 -3.96 5.11
N LEU A 37 -3.41 -4.98 4.57
CA LEU A 37 -2.76 -6.20 4.08
C LEU A 37 -1.77 -5.89 2.97
N GLY A 38 -2.15 -5.05 2.01
CA GLY A 38 -1.27 -4.61 0.93
C GLY A 38 0.00 -3.90 1.44
N ALA A 39 -0.13 -3.05 2.46
CA ALA A 39 0.99 -2.33 3.06
C ALA A 39 1.90 -3.22 3.94
N VAL A 40 1.38 -4.30 4.52
CA VAL A 40 2.15 -5.18 5.41
C VAL A 40 2.83 -6.33 4.68
N LEU A 41 2.26 -6.83 3.58
CA LEU A 41 2.78 -7.98 2.85
C LEU A 41 4.22 -7.81 2.31
N PRO A 42 4.63 -6.65 1.75
CA PRO A 42 6.01 -6.45 1.30
C PRO A 42 7.02 -6.77 2.41
N ASP A 43 6.77 -6.27 3.63
CA ASP A 43 7.65 -6.43 4.79
C ASP A 43 7.83 -7.90 5.26
N LEU A 44 7.02 -8.85 4.77
CA LEU A 44 7.20 -10.26 5.12
C LEU A 44 8.52 -10.83 4.63
N ASP A 45 9.08 -10.29 3.53
CA ASP A 45 10.39 -10.74 3.01
C ASP A 45 11.58 -10.29 3.85
N ILE A 46 11.40 -9.31 4.75
CA ILE A 46 12.45 -8.80 5.64
C ILE A 46 12.95 -9.91 6.57
N LYS A 47 12.06 -10.82 6.99
CA LYS A 47 12.42 -11.97 7.83
C LYS A 47 13.34 -12.97 7.11
N PHE A 48 13.36 -12.96 5.78
CA PHE A 48 14.18 -13.83 4.94
C PHE A 48 15.46 -13.13 4.45
N GLY A 49 15.77 -11.94 4.96
CA GLY A 49 17.04 -11.24 4.71
C GLY A 49 17.17 -10.54 3.36
N HIS A 50 16.17 -10.65 2.48
CA HIS A 50 16.20 -10.10 1.12
C HIS A 50 14.98 -9.20 0.85
N ARG A 51 15.15 -7.88 0.93
CA ARG A 51 14.20 -6.87 0.40
C ARG A 51 14.22 -6.89 -1.14
N ALA A 52 13.76 -7.99 -1.72
CA ALA A 52 13.76 -8.24 -3.16
C ALA A 52 12.63 -9.18 -3.58
N LEU A 53 12.31 -10.17 -2.74
CA LEU A 53 11.31 -11.19 -3.06
C LEU A 53 9.90 -10.61 -3.15
N MET A 54 9.52 -9.76 -2.19
CA MET A 54 8.17 -9.17 -2.11
C MET A 54 8.17 -7.70 -2.52
N HIS A 55 9.33 -7.04 -2.51
CA HIS A 55 9.50 -5.66 -2.96
C HIS A 55 9.83 -5.60 -4.47
N ASN A 56 8.88 -6.00 -5.32
CA ASN A 56 8.98 -5.86 -6.77
C ASN A 56 7.59 -5.58 -7.38
N ILE A 57 7.52 -5.26 -8.66
CA ILE A 57 6.24 -4.91 -9.32
C ILE A 57 5.39 -6.14 -9.70
N PHE A 58 6.00 -7.33 -9.78
CA PHE A 58 5.31 -8.54 -10.23
C PHE A 58 4.47 -9.17 -9.11
N VAL A 59 4.97 -9.15 -7.88
CA VAL A 59 4.26 -9.66 -6.70
C VAL A 59 2.90 -8.98 -6.50
N PRO A 60 2.78 -7.63 -6.42
CA PRO A 60 1.48 -7.00 -6.23
C PRO A 60 0.51 -7.31 -7.36
N ALA A 61 0.97 -7.45 -8.61
CA ALA A 61 0.12 -7.85 -9.72
C ALA A 61 -0.42 -9.28 -9.55
N PHE A 62 0.44 -10.23 -9.20
CA PHE A 62 0.05 -11.62 -8.99
C PHE A 62 -0.89 -11.78 -7.79
N THR A 63 -0.56 -11.19 -6.65
CA THR A 63 -1.38 -11.27 -5.43
C THR A 63 -2.69 -10.52 -5.58
N PHE A 64 -2.73 -9.40 -6.33
CA PHE A 64 -3.96 -8.71 -6.68
C PHE A 64 -4.91 -9.60 -7.48
N ILE A 65 -4.40 -10.32 -8.48
CA ILE A 65 -5.21 -11.26 -9.28
C ILE A 65 -5.78 -12.35 -8.38
N LEU A 66 -4.94 -12.99 -7.56
CA LEU A 66 -5.37 -14.03 -6.62
C LEU A 66 -6.43 -13.53 -5.63
N LEU A 67 -6.21 -12.36 -5.02
CA LEU A 67 -7.16 -11.75 -4.09
C LEU A 67 -8.49 -11.45 -4.77
N THR A 68 -8.46 -10.90 -6.00
CA THR A 68 -9.67 -10.60 -6.78
C THR A 68 -10.48 -11.85 -7.09
N PHE A 69 -9.82 -12.93 -7.52
CA PHE A 69 -10.48 -14.21 -7.74
C PHE A 69 -11.06 -14.78 -6.45
N ALA A 70 -10.30 -14.74 -5.34
CA ALA A 70 -10.76 -15.25 -4.06
C ALA A 70 -11.99 -14.47 -3.54
N LEU A 71 -11.96 -13.13 -3.58
CA LEU A 71 -13.08 -12.29 -3.16
C LEU A 71 -14.33 -12.52 -4.02
N LYS A 72 -14.15 -12.64 -5.34
CA LYS A 72 -15.25 -12.93 -6.26
C LYS A 72 -15.88 -14.30 -6.01
N TYR A 73 -15.06 -15.34 -5.83
CA TYR A 73 -15.54 -16.72 -5.76
C TYR A 73 -16.08 -17.11 -4.39
N PHE A 74 -15.41 -16.71 -3.30
CA PHE A 74 -15.77 -17.15 -1.95
C PHE A 74 -16.75 -16.19 -1.25
N PHE A 75 -16.68 -14.89 -1.54
CA PHE A 75 -17.46 -13.89 -0.80
C PHE A 75 -18.59 -13.27 -1.63
N GLY A 76 -18.55 -13.39 -2.96
CA GLY A 76 -19.59 -12.84 -3.85
C GLY A 76 -19.84 -11.33 -3.67
N SER A 77 -18.90 -10.61 -3.04
CA SER A 77 -19.10 -9.20 -2.70
C SER A 77 -19.23 -8.36 -3.97
N PRO A 78 -20.29 -7.56 -4.16
CA PRO A 78 -20.46 -6.76 -5.38
C PRO A 78 -19.29 -5.79 -5.62
N ASN A 79 -18.59 -5.40 -4.55
CA ASN A 79 -17.46 -4.48 -4.57
C ASN A 79 -16.10 -5.18 -4.48
N PHE A 80 -16.02 -6.49 -4.80
CA PHE A 80 -14.79 -7.27 -4.76
C PHE A 80 -13.63 -6.58 -5.48
N PHE A 81 -13.90 -5.93 -6.63
CA PHE A 81 -12.88 -5.25 -7.41
C PHE A 81 -12.34 -4.00 -6.69
N VAL A 82 -13.21 -3.18 -6.10
CA VAL A 82 -12.82 -1.98 -5.35
C VAL A 82 -11.94 -2.37 -4.15
N ILE A 83 -12.32 -3.45 -3.45
CA ILE A 83 -11.55 -3.98 -2.31
C ILE A 83 -10.18 -4.47 -2.77
N SER A 84 -10.08 -5.18 -3.89
CA SER A 84 -8.78 -5.58 -4.46
C SER A 84 -7.93 -4.38 -4.90
N VAL A 85 -8.54 -3.33 -5.45
CA VAL A 85 -7.78 -2.12 -5.83
C VAL A 85 -7.24 -1.43 -4.57
N SER A 86 -7.97 -1.45 -3.46
CA SER A 86 -7.47 -0.96 -2.17
C SER A 86 -6.19 -1.66 -1.72
N TYR A 87 -6.15 -2.98 -1.87
CA TYR A 87 -4.95 -3.79 -1.62
C TYR A 87 -3.78 -3.34 -2.50
N LEU A 88 -4.04 -3.15 -3.79
CA LEU A 88 -3.01 -2.76 -4.75
C LEU A 88 -2.45 -1.36 -4.43
N ILE A 89 -3.31 -0.41 -4.07
CA ILE A 89 -2.90 0.93 -3.61
C ILE A 89 -2.00 0.81 -2.38
N GLY A 90 -2.39 0.00 -1.39
CA GLY A 90 -1.57 -0.21 -0.20
C GLY A 90 -0.17 -0.75 -0.53
N PHE A 91 -0.11 -1.80 -1.35
CA PHE A 91 1.16 -2.43 -1.75
C PHE A 91 2.04 -1.48 -2.56
N LEU A 92 1.49 -0.82 -3.57
CA LEU A 92 2.26 0.09 -4.43
C LEU A 92 2.72 1.33 -3.67
N SER A 93 1.90 1.86 -2.76
CA SER A 93 2.31 2.99 -1.91
C SER A 93 3.48 2.62 -1.01
N HIS A 94 3.52 1.39 -0.50
CA HIS A 94 4.65 0.88 0.28
C HIS A 94 5.94 0.84 -0.56
N ILE A 95 5.89 0.21 -1.75
CA ILE A 95 7.04 0.18 -2.68
C ILE A 95 7.49 1.60 -3.03
N LEU A 96 6.53 2.50 -3.29
CA LEU A 96 6.83 3.88 -3.66
C LEU A 96 7.59 4.59 -2.55
N LEU A 97 7.14 4.50 -1.31
CA LEU A 97 7.83 5.12 -0.17
C LEU A 97 9.21 4.50 0.08
N ASP A 98 9.38 3.20 -0.13
CA ASP A 98 10.69 2.55 -0.05
C ASP A 98 11.65 2.98 -1.17
N LEU A 99 11.17 3.38 -2.35
CA LEU A 99 12.00 4.00 -3.39
C LEU A 99 12.61 5.33 -2.94
N PHE A 100 11.98 6.06 -2.02
CA PHE A 100 12.51 7.32 -1.46
C PHE A 100 13.54 7.10 -0.34
N THR A 101 13.61 5.90 0.24
CA THR A 101 14.43 5.63 1.44
C THR A 101 15.56 4.64 1.18
N GLY A 102 15.27 3.33 1.28
CA GLY A 102 16.25 2.24 1.21
C GLY A 102 16.43 1.61 -0.17
N GLY A 103 15.51 1.89 -1.09
CA GLY A 103 15.53 1.38 -2.44
C GLY A 103 15.00 -0.03 -2.60
N VAL A 104 14.45 -0.28 -3.79
CA VAL A 104 13.68 -1.48 -4.12
C VAL A 104 14.19 -2.12 -5.40
N SER A 105 14.25 -3.46 -5.44
CA SER A 105 14.58 -4.21 -6.66
C SER A 105 13.32 -4.44 -7.51
N LEU A 106 12.87 -3.38 -8.20
CA LEU A 106 11.59 -3.35 -8.92
C LEU A 106 11.35 -4.51 -9.88
N PHE A 107 12.40 -5.00 -10.54
CA PHE A 107 12.33 -6.04 -11.57
C PHE A 107 12.85 -7.40 -11.12
N TYR A 108 13.05 -7.63 -9.83
CA TYR A 108 13.39 -8.96 -9.33
C TYR A 108 12.25 -9.95 -9.64
N PRO A 109 12.50 -11.20 -10.06
CA PRO A 109 13.80 -11.88 -10.20
C PRO A 109 14.51 -11.68 -11.55
N ILE A 110 13.90 -10.96 -12.50
CA ILE A 110 14.47 -10.74 -13.84
C ILE A 110 15.76 -9.91 -13.76
N ALA A 111 15.78 -8.89 -12.90
CA ALA A 111 16.96 -8.07 -12.65
C ALA A 111 17.11 -7.75 -11.16
N CYS A 112 18.32 -7.93 -10.63
CA CYS A 112 18.66 -7.67 -9.22
C CYS A 112 19.06 -6.21 -8.95
N LYS A 113 18.89 -5.30 -9.91
CA LYS A 113 19.27 -3.88 -9.75
C LYS A 113 18.30 -3.18 -8.79
N ARG A 114 18.85 -2.52 -7.78
CA ARG A 114 18.08 -1.68 -6.84
C ARG A 114 17.86 -0.28 -7.42
N PHE A 115 16.64 0.23 -7.28
CA PHE A 115 16.26 1.58 -7.65
C PHE A 115 16.01 2.41 -6.39
N THR A 116 16.53 3.63 -6.38
CA THR A 116 16.33 4.64 -5.33
C THR A 116 16.12 5.98 -6.01
N LEU A 117 15.05 6.69 -5.66
CA LEU A 117 14.79 8.05 -6.15
C LEU A 117 15.58 9.08 -5.34
N PHE A 118 15.49 8.97 -4.02
CA PHE A 118 16.23 9.79 -3.08
C PHE A 118 16.91 8.86 -2.06
N LYS A 119 18.07 9.27 -1.54
CA LYS A 119 18.80 8.50 -0.51
C LYS A 119 18.43 9.00 0.89
N ILE A 120 17.14 9.13 1.16
CA ILE A 120 16.67 9.57 2.48
C ILE A 120 16.90 8.43 3.47
N LYS A 121 17.40 8.76 4.67
CA LYS A 121 17.59 7.76 5.72
C LYS A 121 16.23 7.12 6.06
N TYR A 122 16.21 5.79 6.16
CA TYR A 122 15.02 4.98 6.48
C TYR A 122 14.18 5.56 7.63
N ASP A 123 14.79 5.78 8.81
CA ASP A 123 14.09 6.38 9.96
C ASP A 123 14.24 7.93 10.04
N ASN A 124 14.20 8.65 8.92
CA ASN A 124 14.21 10.11 8.96
C ASN A 124 12.88 10.65 9.55
N PRO A 125 12.92 11.38 10.69
CA PRO A 125 11.70 11.85 11.36
C PRO A 125 10.94 12.90 10.55
N VAL A 126 11.66 13.77 9.83
CA VAL A 126 11.05 14.81 8.99
C VAL A 126 10.28 14.18 7.84
N PHE A 127 10.87 13.19 7.18
CA PHE A 127 10.21 12.46 6.09
C PHE A 127 8.98 11.69 6.58
N ASN A 128 9.08 10.99 7.72
CA ASN A 128 7.92 10.31 8.29
C ASN A 128 6.80 11.28 8.66
N PHE A 129 7.15 12.43 9.25
CA PHE A 129 6.18 13.47 9.58
C PHE A 129 5.50 14.04 8.33
N THR A 130 6.24 14.33 7.26
CA THR A 130 5.64 14.88 6.03
C THR A 130 4.66 13.90 5.38
N ILE A 131 4.98 12.60 5.37
CA ILE A 131 4.08 11.58 4.82
C ILE A 131 2.81 11.41 5.68
N ILE A 132 2.94 11.42 7.01
CA ILE A 132 1.77 11.39 7.91
C ILE A 132 0.92 12.66 7.72
N PHE A 133 1.55 13.84 7.63
CA PHE A 133 0.84 15.09 7.40
C PHE A 133 0.09 15.08 6.06
N LEU A 134 0.70 14.56 5.00
CA LEU A 134 0.05 14.36 3.71
C LEU A 134 -1.14 13.40 3.83
N ALA A 135 -1.01 12.30 4.57
CA ALA A 135 -2.11 11.37 4.83
C ALA A 135 -3.29 12.06 5.53
N LEU A 136 -3.03 12.92 6.51
CA LEU A 136 -4.07 13.71 7.18
C LEU A 136 -4.77 14.69 6.24
N ILE A 137 -4.02 15.35 5.34
CA ILE A 137 -4.59 16.23 4.31
C ILE A 137 -5.53 15.43 3.40
N LEU A 138 -5.12 14.25 2.93
CA LEU A 138 -5.94 13.40 2.07
C LEU A 138 -7.25 13.01 2.76
N CYS A 139 -7.19 12.61 4.03
CA CYS A 139 -8.39 12.31 4.82
C CYS A 139 -9.28 13.55 4.98
N TYR A 140 -8.72 14.71 5.30
CA TYR A 140 -9.47 15.96 5.44
C TYR A 140 -10.19 16.35 4.15
N LEU A 141 -9.48 16.31 3.01
CA LEU A 141 -10.06 16.62 1.70
C LEU A 141 -11.20 15.66 1.36
N LYS A 142 -11.05 14.37 1.70
CA LYS A 142 -12.09 13.37 1.47
C LYS A 142 -13.34 13.64 2.31
N ILE A 143 -13.17 13.89 3.60
CA ILE A 143 -14.27 14.18 4.52
C ILE A 143 -14.99 15.46 4.07
N LYS A 144 -14.24 16.51 3.72
CA LYS A 144 -14.81 17.77 3.22
C LYS A 144 -15.64 17.56 1.96
N ALA A 145 -15.25 16.64 1.07
CA ALA A 145 -16.01 16.36 -0.15
C ALA A 145 -17.33 15.60 0.08
N LEU A 146 -17.58 15.09 1.29
CA LEU A 146 -18.83 14.42 1.66
C LEU A 146 -19.92 15.36 2.18
N PHE A 147 -19.58 16.62 2.51
CA PHE A 147 -20.48 17.65 3.03
C PHE A 147 -20.57 18.82 2.05
#